data_AF-A0A5R9E530-F1
#
_entry.id   AF-A0A5R9E530-F1
#
_cell.length_a   1.000
_cell.length_b   1.000
_cell.length_c   1.000
_cell.angle_alpha   90.00
_cell.angle_beta   90.00
_cell.angle_gamma   90.00
#
_symmetry.space_group_name_H-M   'P 1'
#
loop_
_entity.id
_entity.type
_entity.pdbx_description
1 polymer ?
#
loop_
_entity_poly.entity_id
_entity_poly.type
_entity_poly.pdbx_seq_one_letter_code
_entity_poly.pdbx_strand_id
1 'polypeptide(L)'
;MWLLFDGLRDRLWPTAEIVWRQSRGELGRGAWQMEQGLVLPSGERVQQCVTPQSASPPGCRPGTGIREWYAVHHPPAHFWPIQLVETGIVLLLAAVATYAAFAVLRRRHG
;
A
#
# COMPACT_ATOMS: atom_id res chain seq x y z
N MET A 1 -6.04 -17.17 2.62
CA MET A 1 -5.33 -17.18 1.33
C MET A 1 -5.30 -15.81 0.67
N TRP A 2 -6.41 -15.05 0.62
CA TRP A 2 -6.46 -13.72 -0.04
C TRP A 2 -5.69 -12.59 0.66
N LEU A 3 -5.60 -12.59 2.00
CA LEU A 3 -4.92 -11.52 2.77
C LEU A 3 -3.40 -11.44 2.56
N LEU A 4 -2.75 -12.55 2.16
CA LEU A 4 -1.31 -12.56 1.94
C LEU A 4 -0.91 -11.85 0.64
N PHE A 5 -1.74 -11.97 -0.40
CA PHE A 5 -1.48 -11.33 -1.69
C PHE A 5 -1.68 -9.82 -1.62
N ASP A 6 -2.72 -9.35 -0.93
CA ASP A 6 -2.97 -7.92 -0.76
C ASP A 6 -1.80 -7.24 -0.01
N GLY A 7 -1.38 -7.80 1.13
CA GLY A 7 -0.27 -7.23 1.89
C GLY A 7 1.10 -7.29 1.18
N LEU A 8 1.29 -8.22 0.25
CA LEU A 8 2.50 -8.28 -0.58
C LEU A 8 2.47 -7.20 -1.65
N ARG A 9 1.32 -7.02 -2.31
CA ARG A 9 1.12 -6.06 -3.39
C ARG A 9 1.42 -4.63 -2.95
N ASP A 10 0.97 -4.27 -1.75
CA ASP A 10 1.21 -2.97 -1.10
C ASP A 10 2.71 -2.64 -0.95
N ARG A 11 3.56 -3.67 -0.94
CA ARG A 11 5.01 -3.55 -0.70
C ARG A 11 5.85 -3.76 -1.95
N LEU A 12 5.25 -4.05 -3.11
CA LEU A 12 5.99 -4.25 -4.36
C LEU A 12 6.64 -2.96 -4.88
N TRP A 13 6.16 -1.81 -4.43
CA TRP A 13 6.68 -0.50 -4.83
C TRP A 13 6.63 0.48 -3.66
N PRO A 14 7.56 1.46 -3.54
CA PRO A 14 7.52 2.46 -2.48
C PRO A 14 6.21 3.26 -2.49
N THR A 15 5.64 3.50 -1.31
CA THR A 15 4.48 4.38 -1.13
C THR A 15 4.90 5.84 -1.09
N ALA A 16 3.99 6.73 -1.47
CA ALA A 16 4.13 8.17 -1.29
C ALA A 16 3.34 8.65 -0.06
N GLU A 17 3.88 9.64 0.64
CA GLU A 17 3.18 10.31 1.73
C GLU A 17 2.83 11.74 1.32
N ILE A 18 1.63 12.17 1.71
CA ILE A 18 1.19 13.56 1.56
C ILE A 18 0.61 14.04 2.88
N VAL A 19 0.86 15.32 3.19
CA VAL A 19 0.42 15.97 4.41
C VAL A 19 -0.39 17.22 4.06
N TRP A 20 -1.57 17.36 4.67
CA TRP A 20 -2.44 18.53 4.51
C TRP A 20 -2.58 19.27 5.83
N ARG A 21 -2.48 20.60 5.79
CA ARG A 21 -2.68 21.45 6.97
C ARG A 21 -4.15 21.79 7.12
N GLN A 22 -4.62 21.87 8.37
CA GLN A 22 -5.95 22.35 8.77
C GLN A 22 -7.15 21.47 8.37
N SER A 23 -7.21 20.95 7.14
CA SER A 23 -8.28 20.07 6.67
C SER A 23 -7.75 18.81 5.99
N ARG A 24 -8.58 17.77 5.96
CA ARG A 24 -8.30 16.56 5.20
C ARG A 24 -8.39 16.90 3.71
N GLY A 25 -7.29 16.77 2.99
CA GLY A 25 -7.30 16.88 1.54
C GLY A 25 -7.81 15.62 0.86
N GLU A 26 -8.06 15.74 -0.44
CA GLU A 26 -8.42 14.61 -1.29
C GLU A 26 -7.18 14.08 -2.02
N LEU A 27 -7.08 12.77 -2.13
CA LEU A 27 -6.10 12.16 -3.02
C LEU A 27 -6.57 12.31 -4.47
N GLY A 28 -5.61 12.44 -5.40
CA GLY A 28 -5.92 12.51 -6.83
C GLY A 28 -6.70 11.26 -7.30
N ARG A 29 -7.56 11.42 -8.31
CA ARG A 29 -8.29 10.28 -8.90
C ARG A 29 -7.33 9.17 -9.33
N GLY A 30 -7.64 7.94 -8.95
CA GLY A 30 -6.82 6.76 -9.23
C GLY A 30 -5.67 6.54 -8.23
N ALA A 31 -5.54 7.38 -7.19
CA ALA A 31 -4.66 7.09 -6.07
C ALA A 31 -5.25 5.94 -5.24
N TRP A 32 -4.40 4.97 -4.89
CA TRP A 32 -4.77 3.90 -3.97
C TRP A 32 -4.29 4.26 -2.57
N GLN A 33 -5.24 4.58 -1.70
CA GLN A 33 -4.96 4.93 -0.31
C GLN A 33 -4.69 3.70 0.54
N MET A 34 -3.56 3.71 1.24
CA MET A 34 -3.15 2.64 2.16
C MET A 34 -3.43 3.02 3.61
N GLU A 35 -3.04 4.23 3.98
CA GLU A 35 -3.18 4.74 5.34
C GLU A 35 -3.65 6.20 5.29
N GLN A 36 -4.41 6.58 6.31
CA GLN A 36 -4.72 7.97 6.58
C GLN A 36 -4.79 8.19 8.08
N GLY A 37 -4.46 9.40 8.50
CA GLY A 37 -4.49 9.72 9.91
C GLY A 37 -4.27 11.20 10.20
N LEU A 38 -4.11 11.46 11.47
CA LEU A 38 -3.84 12.78 12.03
C LEU A 38 -2.45 12.81 12.66
N VAL A 39 -1.83 13.98 12.63
CA VAL A 39 -0.67 14.30 13.45
C VAL A 39 -1.11 15.24 14.56
N LEU A 40 -1.00 14.78 15.81
CA LEU A 40 -1.33 15.55 17.02
C LEU A 40 -0.32 16.69 17.24
N PRO A 41 -0.64 17.72 18.05
CA PRO A 41 0.32 18.75 18.43
C PRO A 41 1.60 18.22 19.11
N SER A 42 1.52 17.05 19.75
CA SER A 42 2.65 16.32 20.31
C SER A 42 3.59 15.71 19.25
N GLY A 43 3.18 15.69 17.98
CA GLY A 43 3.86 14.96 16.90
C GLY A 43 3.43 13.50 16.75
N GLU A 44 2.56 13.00 17.62
CA GLU A 44 2.06 11.63 17.58
C GLU A 44 1.13 11.40 16.38
N ARG A 45 1.30 10.26 15.69
CA ARG A 45 0.48 9.86 14.55
C ARG A 45 -0.65 8.95 15.00
N VAL A 46 -1.90 9.36 14.72
CA VAL A 46 -3.10 8.56 15.00
C VAL A 46 -3.66 8.08 13.68
N GLN A 47 -3.59 6.77 13.46
CA GLN A 47 -4.07 6.12 12.24
C GLN A 47 -5.61 6.04 12.21
N GLN A 48 -6.18 5.83 11.04
CA GLN A 48 -7.60 5.50 10.82
C GLN A 48 -8.60 6.57 11.32
N CYS A 49 -8.20 7.84 11.37
CA CYS A 49 -9.14 8.94 11.58
C CYS A 49 -9.93 9.20 10.30
N VAL A 50 -11.08 8.54 10.11
CA VAL A 50 -11.84 8.60 8.84
C VAL A 50 -13.00 9.61 8.89
N THR A 51 -13.67 9.79 10.03
CA THR A 51 -14.84 10.69 10.17
C THR A 51 -15.06 11.20 11.61
N PRO A 52 -15.86 12.26 11.82
CA PRO A 52 -16.25 12.75 13.15
C PRO A 52 -17.29 11.89 13.89
N GLN A 53 -17.85 10.86 13.24
CA GLN A 53 -18.97 10.09 13.79
C GLN A 53 -18.58 8.61 13.89
N SER A 54 -18.25 8.27 15.14
CA SER A 54 -18.53 7.03 15.89
C SER A 54 -17.66 5.77 15.80
N ALA A 55 -16.54 5.73 15.08
CA ALA A 55 -15.57 4.61 15.25
C ALA A 55 -14.08 5.01 15.18
N SER A 56 -13.78 6.30 15.27
CA SER A 56 -12.38 6.74 15.19
C SER A 56 -11.62 6.41 16.49
N PRO A 57 -10.36 5.97 16.41
CA PRO A 57 -9.53 5.72 17.59
C PRO A 57 -9.47 6.91 18.55
N PRO A 58 -9.16 6.68 19.86
CA PRO A 58 -8.88 7.76 20.79
C PRO A 58 -7.86 8.74 20.19
N GLY A 59 -8.18 10.03 20.17
CA GLY A 59 -7.31 11.08 19.58
C GLY A 59 -7.81 11.69 18.27
N CYS A 60 -8.81 11.09 17.59
CA CYS A 60 -9.34 11.65 16.34
C CYS A 60 -10.38 12.79 16.51
N ARG A 61 -10.38 13.52 17.64
CA ARG A 61 -11.38 14.56 17.91
C ARG A 61 -11.07 15.85 17.14
N PRO A 62 -12.00 16.37 16.29
CA PRO A 62 -11.77 17.58 15.49
C PRO A 62 -11.56 18.89 16.28
N GLY A 63 -11.73 18.90 17.59
CA GLY A 63 -11.71 20.11 18.42
C GLY A 63 -10.41 20.38 19.20
N THR A 64 -9.44 19.47 19.21
CA THR A 64 -8.24 19.57 20.09
C THR A 64 -7.01 20.19 19.41
N GLY A 65 -7.20 20.92 18.31
CA GLY A 65 -6.09 21.53 17.57
C GLY A 65 -5.40 20.52 16.65
N ILE A 66 -6.12 20.03 15.64
CA ILE A 66 -5.51 19.29 14.54
C ILE A 66 -4.47 20.19 13.87
N ARG A 67 -3.21 19.77 13.85
CA ARG A 67 -2.18 20.48 13.09
C ARG A 67 -2.22 20.06 11.63
N GLU A 68 -2.17 18.74 11.41
CA GLU A 68 -1.93 18.17 10.08
C GLU A 68 -2.67 16.83 9.92
N TRP A 69 -3.13 16.57 8.70
CA TRP A 69 -3.60 15.29 8.22
C TRP A 69 -2.52 14.66 7.37
N TYR A 70 -2.40 13.34 7.39
CA TYR A 70 -1.51 12.64 6.47
C TYR A 70 -2.25 11.51 5.76
N ALA A 71 -1.77 11.15 4.57
CA ALA A 71 -2.11 9.91 3.91
C ALA A 71 -0.88 9.26 3.27
N VAL A 72 -0.82 7.95 3.39
CA VAL A 72 0.12 7.08 2.66
C VAL A 72 -0.65 6.44 1.52
N HIS A 73 -0.15 6.57 0.30
CA HIS A 73 -0.85 6.12 -0.89
C HIS A 73 0.10 5.72 -2.01
N HIS A 74 -0.41 4.98 -3.00
CA HIS A 74 0.22 4.86 -4.31
C HIS A 74 -0.39 5.91 -5.25
N PRO A 75 0.40 6.87 -5.75
CA PRO A 75 -0.05 7.76 -6.81
C PRO A 75 -0.45 6.97 -8.06
N PRO A 76 -1.30 7.53 -8.94
CA PRO A 76 -1.67 6.88 -10.21
C PRO A 76 -0.46 6.46 -11.06
N ALA A 77 0.64 7.21 -10.96
CA ALA A 77 1.90 6.90 -11.65
C ALA A 77 2.53 5.56 -11.21
N HIS A 78 2.19 5.02 -10.03
CA HIS A 78 2.71 3.73 -9.55
C HIS A 78 2.04 2.51 -10.22
N PHE A 79 0.97 2.72 -11.00
CA PHE A 79 0.26 1.63 -11.69
C PHE A 79 1.22 0.79 -12.55
N TRP A 80 1.91 1.41 -13.50
CA TRP A 80 2.80 0.70 -14.43
C TRP A 80 3.99 0.02 -13.74
N PRO A 81 4.74 0.69 -12.84
CA PRO A 81 5.80 0.02 -12.08
C PRO A 81 5.33 -1.23 -11.35
N ILE A 82 4.18 -1.17 -10.67
CA ILE A 82 3.62 -2.33 -9.95
C ILE A 82 3.25 -3.45 -10.94
N GLN A 83 2.58 -3.13 -12.05
CA GLN A 83 2.22 -4.12 -13.07
C GLN A 83 3.44 -4.83 -13.68
N LEU A 84 4.55 -4.10 -13.89
CA LEU A 84 5.80 -4.68 -14.39
C LEU A 84 6.45 -5.60 -13.36
N VAL A 85 6.48 -5.23 -12.08
CA VAL A 85 7.00 -6.08 -11.00
C VAL A 85 6.17 -7.35 -10.86
N GLU A 86 4.83 -7.22 -10.84
CA GLU A 86 3.90 -8.36 -10.79
C GLU A 86 4.15 -9.31 -11.97
N THR A 87 4.24 -8.77 -13.20
CA THR A 87 4.51 -9.56 -14.41
C THR A 87 5.89 -10.23 -14.35
N GLY A 88 6.92 -9.53 -13.88
CA GLY A 88 8.27 -10.07 -13.73
C GLY A 88 8.32 -11.26 -12.77
N ILE A 89 7.59 -11.20 -11.66
CA ILE A 89 7.47 -12.31 -10.70
C ILE A 89 6.82 -13.52 -11.38
N VAL A 90 5.72 -13.32 -12.10
CA VAL A 90 5.03 -14.42 -12.81
C VAL A 90 5.94 -15.07 -13.85
N LEU A 91 6.66 -14.26 -14.64
CA LEU A 91 7.59 -14.76 -15.64
C LEU A 91 8.74 -15.55 -15.01
N LEU A 92 9.30 -15.08 -13.90
CA LEU A 92 10.34 -15.79 -13.16
C LEU A 92 9.85 -17.15 -12.66
N LEU A 93 8.66 -17.21 -12.07
CA LEU A 93 8.05 -18.47 -11.60
C LEU A 93 7.81 -19.44 -12.76
N ALA A 94 7.32 -18.95 -13.91
CA ALA A 94 7.11 -19.76 -15.10
C ALA A 94 8.44 -20.33 -15.65
N ALA A 95 9.50 -19.52 -15.69
CA ALA A 95 10.82 -19.96 -16.14
C ALA A 95 11.41 -21.03 -15.21
N VAL A 96 11.30 -20.85 -13.89
CA VAL A 96 11.75 -21.83 -12.89
C VAL A 96 10.99 -23.15 -13.01
N ALA A 97 9.65 -23.10 -13.16
CA ALA A 97 8.84 -24.30 -13.32
C ALA A 97 9.20 -25.06 -14.61
N THR A 98 9.37 -24.32 -15.71
CA THR A 98 9.80 -24.89 -17.00
C THR A 98 11.17 -25.54 -16.88
N TYR A 99 12.14 -24.83 -16.29
CA TYR A 99 13.48 -25.38 -16.05
C TYR A 99 13.44 -26.64 -15.20
N ALA A 100 12.67 -26.64 -14.11
CA ALA A 100 12.52 -27.81 -13.24
C ALA A 100 11.92 -29.00 -13.98
N ALA A 101 10.91 -28.80 -14.83
CA ALA A 101 10.32 -29.85 -15.66
C ALA A 101 11.35 -30.48 -16.61
N PHE A 102 12.14 -29.66 -17.31
CA PHE A 102 13.21 -30.16 -18.19
C PHE A 102 14.35 -30.83 -17.40
N ALA A 103 14.71 -30.31 -16.24
CA ALA A 103 15.72 -30.92 -15.38
C ALA A 103 15.30 -32.30 -14.88
N VAL A 104 14.03 -32.46 -14.50
CA VAL A 104 13.45 -33.77 -14.12
C VAL A 104 13.47 -34.72 -15.32
N LEU A 105 13.02 -34.26 -16.49
CA LEU A 105 13.02 -35.09 -17.71
C LEU A 105 14.43 -35.58 -18.06
N ARG A 106 15.42 -34.69 -18.04
CA ARG A 106 16.84 -35.03 -18.28
C ARG A 106 17.39 -36.04 -17.29
N ARG A 107 17.00 -35.96 -16.02
CA ARG A 107 17.45 -36.92 -14.99
C ARG A 107 16.81 -38.30 -15.13
N ARG A 108 15.66 -38.41 -15.80
CA ARG A 108 14.89 -39.66 -15.94
C ARG A 108 15.17 -40.41 -17.25
N HIS A 109 15.60 -39.70 -18.30
CA HIS A 109 15.82 -40.26 -19.64
C HIS A 109 17.23 -40.04 -20.21
N GLY A 110 18.11 -39.38 -19.45
CA GLY A 110 19.52 -39.22 -19.78
C GLY A 110 20.42 -40.16 -19.00
#